data_AF-A0A1Q9JFZ1-F1
#
_entry.id   AF-A0A1Q9JFZ1-F1
#
_cell.length_a   1.000
_cell.length_b   1.000
_cell.length_c   1.000
_cell.angle_alpha   90.00
_cell.angle_beta   90.00
_cell.angle_gamma   90.00
#
_symmetry.space_group_name_H-M   'P 1'
#
loop_
_entity.id
_entity.type
_entity.pdbx_description
1 polymer ?
#
loop_
_entity_poly.entity_id
_entity_poly.type
_entity_poly.pdbx_seq_one_letter_code
_entity_poly.pdbx_strand_id
1 'polypeptide(L)'
;MTHEKAIQTEYKGYLFRSRLEARWAVFFDALGIEWEYEPEGLVLSDRSYYLPDFYIPKFHCYFEVKRKGIRGTEEGNEAIRKISDGEYTDSWAGIICFGDPMDDDLHIYCQETDDGGGGSYDDPVTIGLHPDTKEPYLFAYEDRRDRSFFPFFGEDMPYIPMVTQEYGEYDYSDFVGRRVQKARKLARQARFEYGETPKVRGKR
;
A
#
# COMPACT_ATOMS: atom_id res chain seq x y z
N MET A 1 30.57 7.43 -2.47
CA MET A 1 29.11 7.50 -2.22
C MET A 1 28.47 8.16 -3.42
N THR A 2 27.95 7.37 -4.35
CA THR A 2 27.15 7.88 -5.47
C THR A 2 25.70 7.88 -5.03
N HIS A 3 25.16 9.06 -4.72
CA HIS A 3 23.70 9.24 -4.66
C HIS A 3 23.16 8.97 -6.07
N GLU A 4 22.67 7.76 -6.32
CA GLU A 4 21.84 7.49 -7.49
C GLU A 4 20.58 8.36 -7.35
N LYS A 5 20.59 9.54 -7.99
CA LYS A 5 19.39 10.35 -8.12
C LYS A 5 18.38 9.52 -8.90
N ALA A 6 17.33 9.08 -8.21
CA ALA A 6 16.19 8.47 -8.86
C ALA A 6 15.69 9.38 -10.00
N ILE A 7 15.44 8.77 -11.15
CA ILE A 7 15.01 9.51 -12.35
C ILE A 7 13.55 9.91 -12.13
N GLN A 8 13.29 11.22 -12.18
CA GLN A 8 11.92 11.74 -12.14
C GLN A 8 11.09 11.14 -13.27
N THR A 9 9.88 10.71 -12.95
CA THR A 9 9.07 9.89 -13.83
C THR A 9 7.69 10.50 -13.99
N GLU A 10 7.32 10.89 -15.21
CA GLU A 10 5.99 11.44 -15.49
C GLU A 10 4.95 10.32 -15.69
N TYR A 11 3.82 10.41 -14.98
CA TYR A 11 2.66 9.56 -15.21
C TYR A 11 1.37 10.29 -14.81
N LYS A 12 0.39 10.33 -15.71
CA LYS A 12 -0.92 11.02 -15.52
C LYS A 12 -0.81 12.48 -15.03
N GLY A 13 0.22 13.20 -15.48
CA GLY A 13 0.45 14.59 -15.08
C GLY A 13 1.14 14.78 -13.73
N TYR A 14 1.46 13.70 -13.01
CA TYR A 14 2.31 13.73 -11.81
C TYR A 14 3.76 13.45 -12.18
N LEU A 15 4.69 14.12 -11.48
CA LEU A 15 6.13 13.93 -11.64
C LEU A 15 6.68 13.18 -10.43
N PHE A 16 6.69 11.85 -10.52
CA PHE A 16 7.15 10.97 -9.46
C PHE A 16 8.65 11.11 -9.20
N ARG A 17 9.08 10.97 -7.94
CA ARG A 17 10.49 11.01 -7.53
C ARG A 17 11.25 9.77 -8.02
N SER A 18 10.54 8.68 -8.26
CA SER A 18 11.12 7.45 -8.80
C SER A 18 10.21 6.72 -9.78
N ARG A 19 10.83 5.91 -10.65
CA ARG A 19 10.11 4.95 -11.49
C ARG A 19 9.33 3.93 -10.67
N LEU A 20 9.74 3.66 -9.43
CA LEU A 20 9.11 2.67 -8.59
C LEU A 20 7.75 3.16 -8.09
N GLU A 21 7.70 4.40 -7.59
CA GLU A 21 6.44 5.09 -7.25
C GLU A 21 5.48 5.11 -8.44
N ALA A 22 5.96 5.52 -9.62
CA ALA A 22 5.12 5.56 -10.82
C ALA A 22 4.54 4.19 -11.22
N ARG A 23 5.25 3.08 -10.93
CA ARG A 23 4.72 1.73 -11.16
C ARG A 23 3.61 1.36 -10.18
N TRP A 24 3.70 1.81 -8.94
CA TRP A 24 2.62 1.64 -7.96
C TRP A 24 1.36 2.42 -8.37
N ALA A 25 1.51 3.65 -8.85
CA ALA A 25 0.39 4.41 -9.44
C ALA A 25 -0.27 3.66 -10.62
N VAL A 26 0.53 3.09 -11.54
CA VAL A 26 0.00 2.24 -12.64
C VAL A 26 -0.75 1.02 -12.12
N PHE A 27 -0.30 0.42 -11.02
CA PHE A 27 -0.96 -0.73 -10.41
C PHE A 27 -2.30 -0.35 -9.77
N PHE A 28 -2.33 0.74 -8.98
CA PHE A 28 -3.56 1.26 -8.38
C PHE A 28 -4.60 1.56 -9.47
N ASP A 29 -4.19 2.28 -10.52
CA ASP A 29 -5.06 2.59 -11.66
C ASP A 29 -5.59 1.34 -12.38
N ALA A 30 -4.75 0.32 -12.55
CA ALA A 30 -5.14 -0.93 -13.19
C ALA A 30 -6.16 -1.75 -12.35
N LEU A 31 -6.18 -1.53 -11.04
CA LEU A 31 -7.19 -2.11 -10.14
C LEU A 31 -8.41 -1.22 -9.96
N GLY A 32 -8.34 0.05 -10.35
CA GLY A 32 -9.40 1.04 -10.09
C GLY A 32 -9.36 1.56 -8.65
N ILE A 33 -8.17 1.61 -8.05
CA ILE A 33 -7.92 2.18 -6.72
C ILE A 33 -7.55 3.64 -6.91
N GLU A 34 -8.28 4.53 -6.24
CA GLU A 34 -7.94 5.95 -6.15
C GLU A 34 -6.70 6.15 -5.27
N TRP A 35 -5.84 7.09 -5.66
CA TRP A 35 -4.61 7.41 -4.97
C TRP A 35 -4.32 8.91 -5.08
N GLU A 36 -3.69 9.44 -4.05
CA GLU A 36 -3.14 10.80 -4.00
C GLU A 36 -1.62 10.70 -3.89
N TYR A 37 -0.89 11.49 -4.68
CA TYR A 37 0.57 11.49 -4.67
C TYR A 37 1.10 12.64 -3.83
N GLU A 38 2.08 12.36 -2.96
CA GLU A 38 2.62 13.31 -1.97
C GLU A 38 1.49 14.09 -1.26
N PRO A 39 0.62 13.39 -0.51
CA PRO A 39 -0.47 14.02 0.25
C PRO A 39 0.09 15.05 1.24
N GLU A 40 -0.77 15.80 1.91
CA GLU A 40 -0.30 16.68 3.00
C GLU A 40 0.52 15.86 4.02
N GLY A 41 1.68 16.40 4.43
CA GLY A 41 2.62 15.68 5.29
C GLY A 41 2.04 15.36 6.67
N LEU A 42 2.44 14.22 7.22
CA LEU A 42 2.12 13.74 8.55
C LEU A 42 2.92 14.48 9.63
N VAL A 43 2.28 14.72 10.77
CA VAL A 43 2.98 15.08 12.02
C VAL A 43 3.08 13.83 12.87
N LEU A 44 4.31 13.38 13.10
CA LEU A 44 4.59 12.17 13.89
C LEU A 44 4.48 12.45 15.39
N SER A 45 4.44 11.39 16.20
CA SER A 45 4.42 11.43 17.67
C SER A 45 5.58 12.24 18.28
N ASP A 46 6.74 12.24 17.63
CA ASP A 46 7.93 13.02 17.99
C ASP A 46 7.89 14.48 17.51
N ARG A 47 6.77 14.92 16.92
CA ARG A 47 6.53 16.23 16.28
C ARG A 47 7.36 16.51 15.03
N SER A 48 8.06 15.52 14.50
CA SER A 48 8.69 15.64 13.19
C SER A 48 7.66 15.52 12.06
N TYR A 49 8.03 16.03 10.89
CA TYR A 49 7.19 15.92 9.68
C TYR A 49 7.67 14.76 8.82
N TYR A 50 6.71 14.04 8.26
CA TYR A 50 6.97 12.95 7.33
C TYR A 50 6.03 13.05 6.13
N LEU A 51 6.55 12.85 4.92
CA LEU A 51 5.78 12.92 3.68
C LEU A 51 5.80 11.54 3.01
N PRO A 52 4.75 10.73 3.19
CA PRO A 52 4.59 9.47 2.48
C PRO A 52 4.49 9.66 0.97
N ASP A 53 4.79 8.61 0.21
CA ASP A 53 4.67 8.69 -1.25
C ASP A 53 3.21 8.82 -1.72
N PHE A 54 2.28 8.10 -1.08
CA PHE A 54 0.86 8.13 -1.44
C PHE A 54 -0.08 8.16 -0.24
N TYR A 55 -1.31 8.63 -0.47
CA TYR A 55 -2.48 8.31 0.33
C TYR A 55 -3.48 7.51 -0.51
N ILE A 56 -4.08 6.47 0.07
CA ILE A 56 -5.05 5.58 -0.58
C ILE A 56 -6.41 5.72 0.12
N PRO A 57 -7.31 6.60 -0.36
CA PRO A 57 -8.55 6.96 0.35
C PRO A 57 -9.43 5.76 0.68
N LYS A 58 -9.58 4.80 -0.25
CA LYS A 58 -10.38 3.58 -0.05
C LYS A 58 -9.92 2.76 1.16
N PHE A 59 -8.62 2.79 1.46
CA PHE A 59 -8.03 2.03 2.55
C PHE A 59 -7.78 2.89 3.79
N HIS A 60 -8.00 4.20 3.71
CA HIS A 60 -7.61 5.14 4.77
C HIS A 60 -6.14 4.97 5.21
N CYS A 61 -5.27 4.61 4.27
CA CYS A 61 -3.86 4.33 4.53
C CYS A 61 -2.94 5.30 3.81
N TYR A 62 -1.86 5.70 4.48
CA TYR A 62 -0.66 6.21 3.82
C TYR A 62 0.17 5.04 3.29
N PHE A 63 0.86 5.24 2.17
CA PHE A 63 1.59 4.19 1.47
C PHE A 63 2.98 4.68 1.07
N GLU A 64 4.01 3.99 1.54
CA GLU A 64 5.42 4.28 1.29
C GLU A 64 6.05 3.24 0.35
N VAL A 65 6.84 3.71 -0.61
CA VAL A 65 7.54 2.88 -1.58
C VAL A 65 9.03 2.88 -1.31
N LYS A 66 9.61 1.68 -1.12
CA LYS A 66 11.04 1.49 -0.97
C LYS A 66 11.60 0.48 -1.95
N ARG A 67 12.88 0.63 -2.28
CA ARG A 67 13.59 -0.32 -3.14
C ARG A 67 13.74 -1.66 -2.42
N LYS A 68 13.67 -2.76 -3.17
CA LYS A 68 13.89 -4.10 -2.63
C LYS A 68 15.27 -4.22 -1.97
N GLY A 69 15.33 -4.98 -0.87
CA GLY A 69 16.59 -5.31 -0.19
C GLY A 69 17.09 -4.26 0.81
N ILE A 70 16.31 -3.21 1.10
CA ILE A 70 16.68 -2.25 2.16
C ILE A 70 16.08 -2.57 3.52
N ARG A 71 15.18 -3.57 3.60
CA ARG A 71 14.66 -4.03 4.88
C ARG A 71 15.82 -4.47 5.78
N GLY A 72 15.81 -4.04 7.04
CA GLY A 72 16.88 -4.30 8.00
C GLY A 72 18.11 -3.39 7.86
N THR A 73 18.15 -2.51 6.86
CA THR A 73 19.13 -1.41 6.80
C THR A 73 18.63 -0.21 7.62
N GLU A 74 19.51 0.71 7.97
CA GLU A 74 19.15 1.95 8.66
C GLU A 74 18.05 2.74 7.93
N GLU A 75 18.19 2.91 6.61
CA GLU A 75 17.20 3.58 5.76
C GLU A 75 15.84 2.86 5.79
N GLY A 76 15.84 1.52 5.69
CA GLY A 76 14.60 0.74 5.74
C GLY A 76 13.92 0.82 7.10
N ASN A 77 14.70 0.73 8.19
CA ASN A 77 14.19 0.81 9.55
C ASN A 77 13.65 2.21 9.87
N GLU A 78 14.30 3.27 9.38
CA GLU A 78 13.80 4.64 9.55
C GLU A 78 12.47 4.84 8.81
N ALA A 79 12.33 4.32 7.59
CA ALA A 79 11.08 4.38 6.84
C ALA A 79 9.95 3.64 7.55
N ILE A 80 10.22 2.41 8.03
CA ILE A 80 9.27 1.62 8.83
C ILE A 80 8.85 2.40 10.07
N ARG A 81 9.79 2.97 10.84
CA ARG A 81 9.46 3.75 12.05
C ARG A 81 8.51 4.91 11.76
N LYS A 82 8.71 5.63 10.66
CA LYS A 82 7.89 6.80 10.32
C LYS A 82 6.50 6.41 9.84
N ILE A 83 6.40 5.37 9.00
CA ILE A 83 5.11 4.91 8.46
C ILE A 83 4.33 4.09 9.47
N SER A 84 4.96 3.47 10.48
CA SER A 84 4.27 2.76 11.55
C SER A 84 3.76 3.70 12.66
N ASP A 85 4.13 4.98 12.67
CA ASP A 85 3.72 5.92 13.71
C ASP A 85 2.19 6.09 13.78
N GLY A 86 1.47 5.74 12.70
CA GLY A 86 0.01 5.74 12.62
C GLY A 86 -0.64 4.83 13.66
N GLU A 87 0.06 3.77 14.08
CA GLU A 87 -0.33 2.90 15.20
C GLU A 87 -0.55 3.65 16.53
N TYR A 88 -0.09 4.90 16.65
CA TYR A 88 -0.20 5.71 17.87
C TYR A 88 -1.20 6.86 17.79
N THR A 89 -1.87 7.06 16.65
CA THR A 89 -2.62 8.32 16.43
C THR A 89 -4.11 8.12 16.23
N ASP A 90 -4.58 6.88 16.22
CA ASP A 90 -5.94 6.50 15.83
C ASP A 90 -6.40 7.35 14.65
N SER A 91 -5.59 7.73 13.66
CA SER A 91 -6.06 8.68 12.62
C SER A 91 -5.75 8.25 11.20
N TRP A 92 -4.85 7.28 11.05
CA TRP A 92 -4.47 6.69 9.80
C TRP A 92 -3.70 5.39 10.05
N ALA A 93 -3.67 4.53 9.04
CA ALA A 93 -2.80 3.36 9.00
C ALA A 93 -1.67 3.55 7.98
N GLY A 94 -0.53 2.91 8.21
CA GLY A 94 0.62 2.96 7.33
C GLY A 94 0.79 1.66 6.55
N ILE A 95 1.12 1.75 5.27
CA ILE A 95 1.58 0.62 4.47
C ILE A 95 2.96 0.96 3.93
N ILE A 96 3.90 0.01 4.01
CA ILE A 96 5.18 0.10 3.29
C ILE A 96 5.33 -1.07 2.34
N CYS A 97 5.90 -0.80 1.17
CA CYS A 97 6.26 -1.84 0.22
C CYS A 97 7.75 -1.80 -0.15
N PHE A 98 8.31 -2.97 -0.42
CA PHE A 98 9.71 -3.13 -0.84
C PHE A 98 9.81 -3.75 -2.24
N GLY A 99 10.00 -2.90 -3.24
CA GLY A 99 10.07 -3.30 -4.64
C GLY A 99 8.83 -2.88 -5.43
N ASP A 100 8.60 -3.55 -6.55
CA ASP A 100 7.49 -3.24 -7.44
C ASP A 100 6.25 -4.10 -7.13
N PRO A 101 5.08 -3.81 -7.72
CA PRO A 101 3.85 -4.53 -7.40
C PRO A 101 3.87 -6.05 -7.58
N MET A 102 4.83 -6.64 -8.31
CA MET A 102 4.98 -8.11 -8.30
C MET A 102 6.08 -8.67 -7.43
N ASP A 103 6.77 -7.85 -6.65
CA ASP A 103 7.49 -8.36 -5.48
C ASP A 103 6.50 -8.76 -4.38
N ASP A 104 5.33 -8.12 -4.31
CA ASP A 104 4.25 -8.42 -3.34
C ASP A 104 4.75 -8.44 -1.88
N ASP A 105 5.75 -7.62 -1.60
CA ASP A 105 6.34 -7.40 -0.29
C ASP A 105 5.75 -6.11 0.29
N LEU A 106 4.57 -6.23 0.91
CA LEU A 106 3.86 -5.14 1.58
C LEU A 106 3.58 -5.52 3.03
N HIS A 107 3.71 -4.54 3.93
CA HIS A 107 3.40 -4.67 5.35
C HIS A 107 2.49 -3.52 5.75
N ILE A 108 1.46 -3.81 6.53
CA ILE A 108 0.54 -2.82 7.09
C ILE A 108 0.79 -2.65 8.57
N TYR A 109 0.73 -1.41 9.04
CA TYR A 109 0.82 -0.98 10.43
C TYR A 109 -0.46 -0.25 10.78
N CYS A 110 -1.31 -0.85 11.60
CA CYS A 110 -2.58 -0.25 11.99
C CYS A 110 -2.98 -0.62 13.43
N GLN A 111 -4.00 0.07 13.93
CA GLN A 111 -4.60 -0.28 15.20
C GLN A 111 -5.69 -1.31 15.01
N GLU A 112 -5.81 -2.17 16.01
CA GLU A 112 -6.78 -3.23 16.05
C GLU A 112 -7.48 -3.24 17.41
N THR A 113 -8.78 -3.47 17.42
CA THR A 113 -9.54 -3.66 18.67
C THR A 113 -10.28 -4.98 18.64
N ASP A 114 -10.07 -5.80 19.67
CA ASP A 114 -10.95 -6.91 20.01
C ASP A 114 -11.84 -6.55 21.22
N ASP A 115 -12.75 -7.45 21.59
CA ASP A 115 -13.68 -7.28 22.71
C ASP A 115 -12.98 -7.11 24.09
N GLY A 116 -11.64 -7.12 24.16
CA GLY A 116 -10.83 -7.02 25.37
C GLY A 116 -9.81 -5.86 25.41
N GLY A 117 -9.54 -5.15 24.31
CA GLY A 117 -8.65 -3.98 24.29
C GLY A 117 -8.07 -3.62 22.92
N GLY A 118 -7.49 -2.41 22.82
CA GLY A 118 -6.77 -1.94 21.64
C GLY A 118 -5.31 -2.42 21.60
N GLY A 119 -4.88 -2.98 20.47
CA GLY A 119 -3.52 -3.40 20.18
C GLY A 119 -3.00 -2.85 18.86
N SER A 120 -1.70 -2.97 18.63
CA SER A 120 -1.09 -2.67 17.33
C SER A 120 -1.06 -3.93 16.45
N TYR A 121 -1.18 -3.73 15.14
CA TYR A 121 -1.17 -4.77 14.13
C TYR A 121 -0.11 -4.47 13.07
N ASP A 122 0.86 -5.38 12.95
CA ASP A 122 1.90 -5.40 11.93
C ASP A 122 1.89 -6.76 11.27
N ASP A 123 1.52 -6.82 9.99
CA ASP A 123 1.50 -8.08 9.25
C ASP A 123 1.77 -7.88 7.75
N PRO A 124 2.28 -8.94 7.08
CA PRO A 124 2.28 -8.99 5.64
C PRO A 124 0.86 -8.85 5.08
N VAL A 125 0.71 -8.03 4.05
CA VAL A 125 -0.57 -7.79 3.37
C VAL A 125 -0.40 -7.87 1.87
N THR A 126 -1.50 -8.10 1.15
CA THR A 126 -1.54 -7.90 -0.29
C THR A 126 -2.76 -7.09 -0.71
N ILE A 127 -2.64 -6.39 -1.84
CA ILE A 127 -3.76 -5.73 -2.49
C ILE A 127 -4.33 -6.69 -3.53
N GLY A 128 -5.58 -7.07 -3.35
CA GLY A 128 -6.33 -7.95 -4.23
C GLY A 128 -7.70 -7.39 -4.61
N LEU A 129 -8.48 -8.20 -5.32
CA LEU A 129 -9.89 -7.93 -5.55
C LEU A 129 -10.72 -8.99 -4.84
N HIS A 130 -11.66 -8.58 -4.00
CA HIS A 130 -12.53 -9.50 -3.29
C HIS A 130 -13.21 -10.47 -4.27
N PRO A 131 -13.26 -11.78 -3.98
CA PRO A 131 -13.76 -12.79 -4.91
C PRO A 131 -15.23 -12.56 -5.30
N ASP A 132 -16.09 -12.11 -4.40
CA ASP A 132 -17.50 -11.84 -4.77
C ASP A 132 -17.73 -10.44 -5.33
N THR A 133 -17.36 -9.40 -4.59
CA THR A 133 -17.68 -8.02 -4.95
C THR A 133 -16.80 -7.46 -6.07
N LYS A 134 -15.62 -8.07 -6.29
CA LYS A 134 -14.57 -7.58 -7.21
C LYS A 134 -14.02 -6.19 -6.86
N GLU A 135 -14.34 -5.69 -5.67
CA GLU A 135 -13.81 -4.45 -5.12
C GLU A 135 -12.37 -4.65 -4.65
N PRO A 136 -11.51 -3.62 -4.72
CA PRO A 136 -10.18 -3.67 -4.12
C PRO A 136 -10.22 -3.85 -2.61
N TYR A 137 -9.45 -4.80 -2.10
CA TYR A 137 -9.33 -5.11 -0.69
C TYR A 137 -7.88 -5.37 -0.32
N LEU A 138 -7.57 -5.17 0.97
CA LEU A 138 -6.37 -5.69 1.60
C LEU A 138 -6.65 -7.13 2.08
N PHE A 139 -5.69 -8.03 1.88
CA PHE A 139 -5.75 -9.40 2.39
C PHE A 139 -4.51 -9.68 3.23
N ALA A 140 -4.71 -9.97 4.51
CA ALA A 140 -3.63 -10.28 5.44
C ALA A 140 -3.38 -11.80 5.48
N TYR A 141 -2.11 -12.21 5.32
CA TYR A 141 -1.78 -13.62 5.10
C TYR A 141 -1.83 -14.50 6.34
N GLU A 142 -1.56 -13.94 7.53
CA GLU A 142 -1.19 -14.72 8.72
C GLU A 142 -2.19 -14.58 9.88
N ASP A 143 -3.28 -13.84 9.68
CA ASP A 143 -4.23 -13.56 10.74
C ASP A 143 -5.46 -14.47 10.70
N ARG A 144 -5.78 -15.08 11.84
CA ARG A 144 -6.80 -16.13 12.02
C ARG A 144 -7.93 -15.75 12.99
N ARG A 145 -8.10 -14.45 13.26
CA ARG A 145 -9.10 -13.93 14.19
C ARG A 145 -10.06 -12.98 13.47
N ASP A 146 -11.32 -13.00 13.90
CA ASP A 146 -12.32 -12.00 13.53
C ASP A 146 -11.88 -10.66 14.10
N ARG A 147 -11.52 -9.73 13.23
CA ARG A 147 -11.01 -8.42 13.62
C ARG A 147 -11.65 -7.35 12.79
N SER A 148 -11.79 -6.19 13.42
CA SER A 148 -12.18 -4.97 12.76
C SER A 148 -11.05 -3.97 12.84
N PHE A 149 -10.64 -3.43 11.69
CA PHE A 149 -9.53 -2.49 11.58
C PHE A 149 -10.05 -1.09 11.32
N PHE A 150 -9.61 -0.17 12.17
CA PHE A 150 -10.09 1.20 12.16
C PHE A 150 -8.91 2.15 11.94
N PRO A 151 -9.08 3.18 11.09
CA PRO A 151 -8.13 4.26 10.98
C PRO A 151 -8.37 5.32 12.07
N PHE A 152 -9.54 5.38 12.74
CA PHE A 152 -9.78 6.31 13.86
C PHE A 152 -10.82 5.85 14.89
N PHE A 153 -10.54 6.08 16.19
CA PHE A 153 -11.46 5.81 17.30
C PHE A 153 -12.43 6.99 17.53
N GLY A 154 -13.45 7.09 16.66
CA GLY A 154 -14.52 8.10 16.71
C GLY A 154 -15.94 7.53 16.74
N GLU A 155 -16.94 8.39 16.93
CA GLU A 155 -18.36 7.99 16.85
C GLU A 155 -18.78 7.57 15.42
N ASP A 156 -18.05 8.03 14.38
CA ASP A 156 -18.26 7.68 12.96
C ASP A 156 -16.98 7.04 12.37
N MET A 157 -16.70 5.76 12.68
CA MET A 157 -15.47 5.10 12.21
C MET A 157 -15.59 4.59 10.76
N PRO A 158 -14.74 5.04 9.82
CA PRO A 158 -14.60 4.36 8.55
C PRO A 158 -13.86 3.03 8.74
N TYR A 159 -14.17 2.03 7.93
CA TYR A 159 -13.52 0.71 8.00
C TYR A 159 -12.41 0.61 6.95
N ILE A 160 -11.28 0.02 7.31
CA ILE A 160 -10.27 -0.39 6.31
C ILE A 160 -10.78 -1.67 5.66
N PRO A 161 -11.14 -1.71 4.35
CA PRO A 161 -11.64 -2.92 3.70
C PRO A 161 -10.52 -3.96 3.58
N MET A 162 -10.32 -4.69 4.67
CA MET A 162 -9.33 -5.73 4.86
C MET A 162 -10.02 -7.02 5.31
N VAL A 163 -9.57 -8.14 4.73
CA VAL A 163 -10.02 -9.49 5.09
C VAL A 163 -8.82 -10.25 5.65
N THR A 164 -9.03 -10.90 6.80
CA THR A 164 -8.09 -11.83 7.42
C THR A 164 -8.48 -13.27 7.05
N GLN A 165 -7.58 -14.22 7.20
CA GLN A 165 -7.86 -15.63 6.97
C GLN A 165 -8.66 -16.19 8.16
N GLU A 166 -9.96 -15.88 8.26
CA GLU A 166 -10.86 -16.66 9.12
C GLU A 166 -10.84 -18.12 8.63
N TYR A 167 -10.88 -19.09 9.54
CA TYR A 167 -10.73 -20.53 9.26
C TYR A 167 -11.47 -21.02 8.00
N GLY A 168 -10.82 -20.92 6.83
CA GLY A 168 -11.21 -21.56 5.57
C GLY A 168 -12.21 -20.83 4.66
N GLU A 169 -12.49 -19.53 4.80
CA GLU A 169 -13.38 -18.85 3.83
C GLU A 169 -12.66 -18.47 2.52
N TYR A 170 -11.50 -17.81 2.61
CA TYR A 170 -10.73 -17.37 1.45
C TYR A 170 -9.24 -17.64 1.59
N ASP A 171 -8.61 -17.92 0.46
CA ASP A 171 -7.17 -18.01 0.32
C ASP A 171 -6.63 -16.85 -0.53
N TYR A 172 -5.31 -16.63 -0.43
CA TYR A 172 -4.59 -15.66 -1.27
C TYR A 172 -4.97 -15.71 -2.76
N SER A 173 -5.19 -16.91 -3.32
CA SER A 173 -5.50 -17.07 -4.73
C SER A 173 -6.87 -16.50 -5.13
N ASP A 174 -7.78 -16.35 -4.19
CA ASP A 174 -9.11 -15.78 -4.42
C ASP A 174 -9.03 -14.27 -4.65
N PHE A 175 -8.16 -13.61 -3.89
CA PHE A 175 -7.89 -12.18 -4.00
C PHE A 175 -6.92 -11.85 -5.14
N VAL A 176 -5.91 -12.70 -5.38
CA VAL A 176 -4.83 -12.47 -6.38
C VAL A 176 -5.07 -13.29 -7.65
N GLY A 177 -6.27 -13.13 -8.21
CA GLY A 177 -6.66 -13.75 -9.46
C GLY A 177 -5.98 -13.15 -10.70
N ARG A 178 -6.42 -13.61 -11.88
CA ARG A 178 -5.86 -13.21 -13.19
C ARG A 178 -5.81 -11.69 -13.43
N ARG A 179 -6.81 -10.95 -12.94
CA ARG A 179 -6.88 -9.48 -13.09
C ARG A 179 -5.77 -8.78 -12.31
N VAL A 180 -5.55 -9.17 -11.05
CA VAL A 180 -4.47 -8.63 -10.21
C VAL A 180 -3.11 -8.97 -10.77
N GLN A 181 -2.89 -10.23 -11.17
CA GLN A 181 -1.63 -10.63 -11.80
C GLN A 181 -1.35 -9.86 -13.10
N LYS A 182 -2.37 -9.53 -13.88
CA LYS A 182 -2.24 -8.69 -15.08
C LYS A 182 -1.89 -7.25 -14.72
N ALA A 183 -2.51 -6.67 -13.69
CA ALA A 183 -2.18 -5.33 -13.19
C ALA A 183 -0.73 -5.25 -12.70
N ARG A 184 -0.27 -6.23 -11.92
CA ARG A 184 1.12 -6.35 -11.46
C ARG A 184 2.10 -6.40 -12.65
N LYS A 185 1.81 -7.22 -13.66
CA LYS A 185 2.63 -7.31 -14.88
C LYS A 185 2.66 -6.00 -15.65
N LEU A 186 1.50 -5.33 -15.78
CA LEU A 186 1.39 -4.04 -16.44
C LEU A 186 2.27 -2.99 -15.77
N ALA A 187 2.19 -2.88 -14.43
CA ALA A 187 3.02 -1.98 -13.65
C ALA A 187 4.52 -2.24 -13.85
N ARG A 188 4.98 -3.49 -13.68
CA ARG A 188 6.39 -3.84 -13.89
C ARG A 188 6.89 -3.52 -15.30
N GLN A 189 6.05 -3.76 -16.31
CA GLN A 189 6.38 -3.55 -17.73
C GLN A 189 6.21 -2.09 -18.17
N ALA A 190 5.64 -1.22 -17.33
CA ALA A 190 5.45 0.18 -17.64
C ALA A 190 6.80 0.83 -17.99
N ARG A 191 6.80 1.47 -19.16
CA ARG A 191 7.88 2.31 -19.65
C ARG A 191 7.38 3.74 -19.62
N PHE A 192 8.21 4.64 -19.12
CA PHE A 192 7.88 6.04 -18.90
C PHE A 192 8.72 6.94 -19.84
N GLU A 193 9.01 6.45 -21.04
CA GLU A 193 9.78 7.21 -22.03
C GLU A 193 8.87 8.29 -22.65
N TYR A 194 9.34 9.55 -22.70
CA TYR A 194 8.72 10.69 -23.40
C TYR A 194 7.23 10.95 -23.11
N GLY A 195 6.79 10.90 -21.84
CA GLY A 195 5.42 11.28 -21.47
C GLY A 195 4.34 10.35 -22.03
N GLU A 196 4.69 9.20 -22.60
CA GLU A 196 3.71 8.23 -23.05
C GLU A 196 3.10 7.50 -21.84
N THR A 197 1.78 7.64 -21.67
CA THR A 197 1.02 6.76 -20.77
C THR A 197 1.22 5.31 -21.22
N PRO A 198 1.59 4.36 -20.34
CA PRO A 198 1.79 2.96 -20.70
C PRO A 198 0.57 2.38 -21.41
N LYS A 199 0.65 2.26 -22.74
CA LYS A 199 -0.41 1.63 -23.53
C LYS A 199 -0.29 0.12 -23.39
N VAL A 200 -1.35 -0.52 -22.90
CA VAL A 200 -1.49 -1.96 -23.00
C VAL A 200 -1.45 -2.32 -24.49
N ARG A 201 -0.41 -3.03 -24.93
CA ARG A 201 -0.48 -3.75 -26.21
C ARG A 201 -1.60 -4.77 -26.07
N GLY A 202 -2.80 -4.41 -26.52
CA GLY A 202 -3.89 -5.37 -26.66
C GLY A 202 -3.39 -6.53 -27.50
N LYS A 203 -3.39 -7.74 -26.93
CA LYS A 203 -3.19 -8.94 -27.73
C LYS A 203 -4.34 -8.98 -28.75
N ARG A 204 -3.98 -8.88 -30.03
CA ARG A 204 -4.82 -9.38 -31.13
C ARG A 204 -5.01 -10.89 -30.96
#